data_AF-A0A482WPD4-F1
#
_entry.id   AF-A0A482WPD4-F1
#
_cell.length_a   1.000
_cell.length_b   1.000
_cell.length_c   1.000
_cell.angle_alpha   90.00
_cell.angle_beta   90.00
_cell.angle_gamma   90.00
#
_symmetry.space_group_name_H-M   'P 1'
#
loop_
_entity.id
_entity.type
_entity.pdbx_description
1 polymer ?
#
loop_
_entity_poly.entity_id
_entity_poly.type
_entity_poly.pdbx_seq_one_letter_code
_entity_poly.pdbx_strand_id
1 'polypeptide(L)' 'MEELTWAKIAYFDKCTTEVEKQAAGYELKGVELAESADFSAALDAFTRSIETAPHRPSGFNNRAQVYRIQGDIQG' A
#
# COMPACT_ATOMS: atom_id res chain seq x y z
N MET A 1 11.35 -19.90 -24.51
CA MET A 1 11.81 -19.10 -23.36
C MET A 1 10.66 -18.19 -22.86
N GLU A 2 9.49 -18.75 -22.51
CA GLU A 2 8.32 -17.98 -22.03
C GLU A 2 7.66 -18.59 -20.78
N GLU A 3 8.07 -19.78 -20.34
CA GLU A 3 7.46 -20.44 -19.17
C GLU A 3 7.87 -19.82 -17.82
N LEU A 4 9.02 -19.13 -17.77
CA LEU A 4 9.57 -18.55 -16.54
C LEU A 4 8.83 -17.30 -16.04
N THR A 5 8.15 -16.57 -16.92
CA THR A 5 7.42 -15.34 -16.57
C THR A 5 6.07 -15.66 -15.93
N TRP A 6 5.29 -16.56 -16.53
CA TRP A 6 3.99 -16.99 -15.98
C TRP A 6 4.14 -17.75 -14.67
N ALA A 7 5.15 -18.61 -14.56
CA ALA A 7 5.45 -19.32 -13.31
C ALA A 7 5.85 -18.36 -12.18
N LYS A 8 6.60 -17.30 -12.47
CA LYS A 8 6.94 -16.27 -11.47
C LYS A 8 5.72 -15.48 -11.01
N ILE A 9 4.85 -15.07 -11.93
CA ILE A 9 3.61 -14.34 -11.59
C ILE A 9 2.68 -15.24 -10.77
N ALA A 10 2.47 -16.49 -11.19
CA ALA A 10 1.64 -17.44 -10.45
C ALA A 10 2.24 -17.84 -9.08
N TYR A 11 3.57 -17.92 -8.97
CA TYR A 11 4.25 -18.19 -7.70
C TYR A 11 4.19 -16.98 -6.75
N PHE A 12 4.33 -15.76 -7.28
CA PHE A 12 4.18 -14.52 -6.52
C PHE A 12 2.76 -14.37 -5.95
N ASP A 13 1.74 -14.74 -6.74
CA ASP A 13 0.35 -14.75 -6.30
C ASP A 13 0.08 -15.86 -5.24
N LYS A 14 0.80 -16.99 -5.32
CA LYS A 14 0.71 -18.10 -4.35
C LYS A 14 1.35 -17.81 -3.00
N CYS A 15 2.36 -16.93 -2.95
CA CYS A 15 3.04 -16.56 -1.70
C CYS A 15 2.35 -15.42 -0.94
N THR A 16 1.33 -14.79 -1.52
CA THR A 16 0.61 -13.69 -0.88
C THR A 16 -0.58 -14.24 -0.09
N THR A 17 -0.53 -14.09 1.22
CA THR A 17 -1.60 -14.49 2.14
C THR A 17 -2.82 -13.58 1.98
N GLU A 18 -3.99 -14.05 2.43
CA GLU A 18 -5.22 -13.24 2.41
C GLU A 18 -5.06 -11.94 3.22
N VAL A 19 -4.33 -11.99 4.32
CA VAL A 19 -3.98 -10.82 5.15
C VAL A 19 -3.19 -9.80 4.33
N GLU A 20 -2.24 -10.25 3.52
CA GLU A 20 -1.43 -9.36 2.68
C GLU A 20 -2.25 -8.76 1.53
N LYS A 21 -3.20 -9.51 0.96
CA LYS A 21 -4.17 -9.00 -0.02
C LYS A 21 -5.07 -7.93 0.58
N GLN A 22 -5.59 -8.16 1.79
CA GLN A 22 -6.39 -7.18 2.51
C GLN A 22 -5.58 -5.92 2.81
N ALA A 23 -4.34 -6.05 3.28
CA ALA A 23 -3.44 -4.92 3.50
C ALA A 23 -3.15 -4.14 2.21
N ALA A 24 -2.96 -4.83 1.09
CA ALA A 24 -2.78 -4.20 -0.23
C ALA A 24 -4.05 -3.45 -0.69
N GLY A 25 -5.25 -3.98 -0.37
CA GLY A 25 -6.51 -3.27 -0.62
C GLY A 25 -6.59 -1.94 0.13
N TYR A 26 -6.18 -1.92 1.41
CA TYR A 26 -6.08 -0.68 2.17
C TYR A 26 -5.02 0.28 1.62
N GLU A 27 -3.90 -0.23 1.10
CA GLU A 27 -2.88 0.59 0.44
C GLU A 27 -3.45 1.28 -0.81
N LEU A 28 -4.10 0.52 -1.70
CA LEU A 28 -4.69 1.07 -2.92
C LEU A 28 -5.70 2.17 -2.59
N LYS A 29 -6.60 1.92 -1.63
CA LYS A 29 -7.54 2.94 -1.15
C LYS A 29 -6.82 4.18 -0.61
N GLY A 30 -5.75 4.00 0.15
CA GLY A 30 -4.97 5.12 0.69
C GLY A 30 -4.30 5.95 -0.41
N VAL A 31 -3.83 5.31 -1.48
CA VAL A 31 -3.25 6.01 -2.65
C VAL A 31 -4.33 6.85 -3.35
N GLU A 32 -5.49 6.28 -3.65
CA GLU A 32 -6.61 7.01 -4.28
C GLU A 32 -7.05 8.24 -3.47
N LEU A 33 -7.10 8.10 -2.14
CA LEU A 33 -7.43 9.21 -1.23
C LEU A 33 -6.33 10.27 -1.21
N ALA A 34 -5.05 9.87 -1.20
CA ALA A 34 -3.93 10.80 -1.24
C ALA A 34 -3.87 11.57 -2.57
N GLU A 35 -4.14 10.90 -3.69
CA GLU A 35 -4.25 11.53 -5.02
C GLU A 35 -5.41 12.53 -5.08
N SER A 36 -6.47 12.29 -4.31
CA SER A 36 -7.60 13.21 -4.15
C SER A 36 -7.36 14.32 -3.11
N ALA A 37 -6.14 14.42 -2.57
CA ALA A 37 -5.74 15.32 -1.48
C ALA A 37 -6.52 15.15 -0.16
N ASP A 38 -7.27 14.05 0.01
CA ASP A 38 -7.86 13.66 1.30
C ASP A 38 -6.80 12.95 2.14
N PHE A 39 -5.83 13.72 2.60
CA PHE A 39 -4.67 13.20 3.32
C PHE A 39 -5.06 12.56 4.66
N SER A 40 -6.10 13.04 5.34
CA SER A 40 -6.55 12.43 6.60
C SER A 40 -7.06 11.01 6.35
N ALA A 41 -7.95 10.84 5.38
CA ALA A 41 -8.49 9.51 5.06
C ALA A 41 -7.41 8.58 4.49
N ALA A 42 -6.44 9.12 3.73
CA ALA A 42 -5.30 8.37 3.23
C ALA A 42 -4.44 7.82 4.39
N LEU A 43 -4.12 8.64 5.39
CA LEU A 43 -3.35 8.22 6.56
C LEU A 43 -4.07 7.12 7.36
N ASP A 44 -5.39 7.20 7.48
CA ASP A 44 -6.21 6.16 8.13
C ASP A 44 -6.15 4.85 7.34
N ALA A 45 -6.31 4.90 6.01
CA ALA A 45 -6.22 3.72 5.16
C ALA A 45 -4.83 3.05 5.26
N PHE A 46 -3.74 3.82 5.20
CA PHE A 46 -2.40 3.26 5.38
C PHE A 46 -2.18 2.72 6.80
N THR A 47 -2.79 3.33 7.82
CA THR A 47 -2.74 2.79 9.19
C THR A 47 -3.44 1.43 9.27
N ARG A 48 -4.61 1.27 8.64
CA ARG A 48 -5.28 -0.04 8.55
C ARG A 48 -4.46 -1.08 7.80
N SER A 49 -3.77 -0.68 6.72
CA SER A 49 -2.83 -1.56 6.02
C SER A 49 -1.72 -2.07 6.95
N ILE A 50 -1.09 -1.16 7.70
CA ILE A 50 -0.02 -1.48 8.67
C ILE A 50 -0.53 -2.39 9.79
N GLU A 51 -1.72 -2.12 10.35
CA GLU A 51 -2.34 -2.96 11.37
C GLU A 51 -2.64 -4.37 10.85
N THR A 52 -3.03 -4.48 9.57
CA THR A 52 -3.38 -5.75 8.94
C THR A 52 -2.14 -6.59 8.66
N ALA A 53 -1.10 -5.99 8.07
CA ALA A 53 0.15 -6.68 7.73
C ALA A 53 1.37 -5.84 8.18
N PRO A 54 1.72 -5.86 9.47
CA PRO A 54 2.78 -5.00 10.01
C PRO A 54 4.19 -5.37 9.50
N HIS A 55 4.36 -6.55 8.93
CA HIS A 55 5.60 -6.98 8.28
C HIS A 55 5.77 -6.42 6.87
N ARG A 56 4.72 -5.85 6.26
CA ARG A 56 4.79 -5.26 4.92
C ARG A 56 5.24 -3.79 5.02
N PRO A 57 6.37 -3.41 4.39
CA PRO A 57 6.89 -2.05 4.48
C PRO A 57 6.08 -1.02 3.66
N SER A 58 5.27 -1.47 2.70
CA SER A 58 4.50 -0.63 1.77
C SER A 58 3.59 0.38 2.48
N GLY A 59 2.80 -0.05 3.46
CA GLY A 59 1.91 0.84 4.21
C GLY A 59 2.66 1.97 4.93
N PHE A 60 3.83 1.66 5.52
CA PHE A 60 4.68 2.67 6.17
C PHE A 60 5.26 3.68 5.16
N ASN A 61 5.74 3.19 4.03
CA ASN A 61 6.32 4.03 2.97
C ASN A 61 5.28 5.02 2.41
N ASN A 62 4.08 4.51 2.10
CA ASN A 62 3.00 5.34 1.57
C ASN A 62 2.52 6.37 2.61
N ARG A 63 2.41 5.97 3.88
CA ARG A 63 2.06 6.91 4.95
C ARG A 63 3.11 8.03 5.12
N ALA A 64 4.39 7.68 5.06
CA ALA A 64 5.48 8.65 5.09
C ALA A 64 5.45 9.61 3.88
N GLN A 65 5.04 9.12 2.72
CA GLN A 65 4.87 9.97 1.53
C GLN A 65 3.76 10.99 1.72
N VAL A 66 2.63 10.61 2.32
CA VAL A 66 1.54 11.56 2.63
C VAL A 66 2.03 12.66 3.57
N TYR A 67 2.78 12.33 4.63
CA TYR A 67 3.33 13.34 5.53
C TYR A 67 4.30 14.30 4.83
N ARG A 68 5.11 13.82 3.88
CA ARG A 68 5.98 14.70 3.07
C ARG A 68 5.16 15.66 2.23
N ILE A 69 4.16 15.14 1.51
CA ILE A 69 3.26 15.98 0.71
C ILE A 69 2.62 17.04 1.59
N GLN A 70 2.05 16.67 2.75
CA GLN A 70 1.45 17.61 3.70
C GLN A 70 2.41 18.68 4.22
N GLY A 71 3.69 18.34 4.41
CA GLY A 71 4.73 19.31 4.76
C GLY A 71 5.05 20.27 3.60
N ASP A 72 5.11 19.75 2.37
CA ASP A 72 5.42 20.53 1.17
C ASP A 72 4.30 21.53 0.81
N ILE A 73 3.02 21.21 1.05
CA ILE A 73 1.89 22.16 0.86
C ILE A 73 1.78 23.20 1.98
N GLN A 74 2.40 22.98 3.14
CA GLN A 74 2.37 23.92 4.26
C GLN A 74 3.54 24.91 4.27
N GLY A 75 4.62 24.62 3.54
CA GLY A 75 5.80 25.47 3.40
C GLY A 75 5.69 26.49 2.29
#